data_AF-A0A529HTJ5-F1
#
_entry.id   AF-A0A529HTJ5-F1
#
_cell.length_a   1.000
_cell.length_b   1.000
_cell.length_c   1.000
_cell.angle_alpha   90.00
_cell.angle_beta   90.00
_cell.angle_gamma   90.00
#
_symmetry.space_group_name_H-M   'P 1'
#
loop_
_entity.id
_entity.type
_entity.pdbx_description
1 polymer ?
#
loop_
_entity_poly.entity_id
_entity_poly.type
_entity_poly.pdbx_seq_one_letter_code
_entity_poly.pdbx_strand_id
1 'polypeptide(L)'
;MALLFSGRSENSAKETIVIPDELRTPFGKTYEVGERIAAGGNGVVHRCTDLGDGTEYAVKFLLDLRAHRRKRFDREKTLLQGIRHDHLIAYQDAGSIDGEQRRARLSPLIKDIPYIVMMLANEPLSSLVKRAPVPNEIFLAQFRGLAHGLGELHRRAVHRDIKPDNILVMGDRWVLSDYGLCDMFDLPAEERMTPDWE
;
A
#
# COMPACT_ATOMS: atom_id res chain seq x y z
N MET A 1 -0.70 -12.15 -20.95
CA MET A 1 -1.67 -11.22 -21.54
C MET A 1 -1.60 -9.93 -20.73
N ALA A 2 -0.89 -8.92 -21.23
CA ALA A 2 -0.57 -7.70 -20.49
C ALA A 2 -1.79 -6.94 -19.95
N LEU A 3 -1.76 -6.56 -18.66
CA LEU A 3 -2.82 -5.81 -17.98
C LEU A 3 -2.74 -4.31 -18.33
N LEU A 4 -3.82 -3.75 -18.89
CA LEU A 4 -3.91 -2.36 -19.34
C LEU A 4 -4.51 -1.45 -18.25
N PHE A 5 -3.83 -0.35 -17.91
CA PHE A 5 -4.38 0.71 -17.05
C PHE A 5 -4.85 1.92 -17.86
N SER A 6 -6.01 2.51 -17.53
CA SER A 6 -6.37 3.86 -18.01
C SER A 6 -6.69 4.76 -16.83
N GLY A 7 -5.92 5.85 -16.65
CA GLY A 7 -6.24 6.91 -15.70
C GLY A 7 -7.31 7.85 -16.25
N ARG A 8 -8.27 8.29 -15.44
CA ARG A 8 -9.12 9.44 -15.79
C ARG A 8 -8.37 10.73 -15.46
N SER A 9 -7.76 11.32 -16.48
CA SER A 9 -7.53 12.76 -16.55
C SER A 9 -8.53 13.28 -17.56
N GLU A 10 -9.45 14.15 -17.14
CA GLU A 10 -10.13 15.01 -18.11
C GLU A 10 -9.02 15.79 -18.85
N ASN A 11 -9.00 15.67 -20.17
CA ASN A 11 -8.10 16.39 -21.07
C ASN A 11 -6.63 15.93 -21.27
N SER A 12 -6.32 14.63 -21.18
CA SER A 12 -5.12 14.10 -21.87
C SER A 12 -5.35 12.66 -22.34
N ALA A 13 -4.75 12.31 -23.48
CA ALA A 13 -4.86 10.97 -24.07
C ALA A 13 -4.59 9.88 -23.02
N LYS A 14 -5.46 8.87 -22.91
CA LYS A 14 -5.40 7.77 -21.91
C LYS A 14 -3.99 7.16 -21.85
N GLU A 15 -3.19 7.57 -20.89
CA GLU A 15 -1.87 7.02 -20.65
C GLU A 15 -2.03 5.64 -20.00
N THR A 16 -1.45 4.62 -20.64
CA THR A 16 -1.49 3.23 -20.17
C THR A 16 -0.09 2.79 -19.83
N ILE A 17 0.18 2.55 -18.55
CA ILE A 17 1.38 1.83 -18.11
C ILE A 17 1.03 0.35 -18.15
N VAL A 18 1.84 -0.43 -18.86
CA VAL A 18 1.72 -1.89 -18.91
C VAL A 18 2.50 -2.48 -17.75
N ILE A 19 1.79 -3.20 -16.88
CA ILE A 19 2.38 -3.98 -15.78
C ILE A 19 2.63 -5.40 -16.31
N PRO A 20 3.82 -5.99 -16.09
CA PRO A 20 4.11 -7.35 -16.49
C PRO A 20 3.23 -8.35 -15.72
N ASP A 21 2.99 -9.50 -16.35
CA ASP A 21 2.21 -10.58 -15.76
C ASP A 21 2.99 -11.31 -14.63
N GLU A 22 4.32 -11.15 -14.59
CA GLU A 22 5.20 -11.73 -13.57
C GLU A 22 6.12 -10.67 -12.97
N LEU A 23 6.30 -10.73 -11.64
CA LEU A 23 7.29 -9.95 -10.90
C LEU A 23 8.35 -10.90 -10.36
N ARG A 24 9.62 -10.63 -10.70
CA ARG A 24 10.75 -11.32 -10.09
C ARG A 24 11.38 -10.39 -9.06
N THR A 25 11.49 -10.85 -7.83
CA THR A 25 12.08 -10.05 -6.76
C THR A 25 13.59 -10.29 -6.70
N PRO A 26 14.36 -9.35 -6.12
CA PRO A 26 15.81 -9.50 -6.02
C PRO A 26 16.27 -10.78 -5.32
N PHE A 27 15.41 -11.38 -4.50
CA PHE A 27 15.69 -12.58 -3.72
C PHE A 27 15.14 -13.87 -4.34
N GLY A 28 14.71 -13.83 -5.61
CA GLY A 28 14.36 -15.02 -6.39
C GLY A 28 12.92 -15.50 -6.27
N LYS A 29 12.05 -14.77 -5.56
CA LYS A 29 10.60 -15.05 -5.60
C LYS A 29 10.00 -14.56 -6.91
N THR A 30 9.03 -15.32 -7.44
CA THR A 30 8.26 -14.93 -8.62
C THR A 30 6.79 -14.83 -8.24
N TYR A 31 6.20 -13.66 -8.47
CA TYR A 31 4.78 -13.43 -8.25
C TYR A 31 4.07 -13.29 -9.59
N GLU A 32 2.98 -14.04 -9.78
CA GLU A 32 2.05 -13.81 -10.90
C GLU A 32 1.12 -12.64 -10.54
N VAL A 33 1.02 -11.64 -11.41
CA VAL A 33 0.15 -10.47 -11.23
C VAL A 33 -1.22 -10.75 -11.84
N GLY A 34 -2.24 -10.71 -10.99
CA GLY A 34 -3.62 -10.92 -11.37
C GLY A 34 -4.41 -9.64 -11.56
N GLU A 35 -5.70 -9.74 -11.29
CA GLU A 35 -6.67 -8.66 -11.47
C GLU A 35 -6.35 -7.42 -10.62
N ARG A 36 -6.80 -6.26 -11.13
CA ARG A 36 -6.70 -5.00 -10.39
C ARG A 36 -7.78 -4.95 -9.31
N ILE A 37 -7.37 -4.76 -8.06
CA ILE A 37 -8.28 -4.68 -6.91
C ILE A 37 -8.53 -3.25 -6.44
N ALA A 38 -7.61 -2.32 -6.68
CA ALA A 38 -7.81 -0.91 -6.36
C ALA A 38 -7.03 0.02 -7.30
N ALA A 39 -7.52 1.26 -7.44
CA ALA A 39 -6.83 2.35 -8.11
C ALA A 39 -7.07 3.64 -7.33
N GLY A 40 -6.00 4.40 -7.06
CA GLY A 40 -6.05 5.63 -6.29
C GLY A 40 -5.06 6.67 -6.81
N GLY A 41 -5.02 7.83 -6.15
CA GLY A 41 -4.25 8.99 -6.62
C GLY A 41 -2.75 8.77 -6.79
N ASN A 42 -2.19 7.70 -6.18
CA ASN A 42 -0.74 7.45 -6.14
C ASN A 42 -0.30 6.20 -6.91
N GLY A 43 -1.22 5.34 -7.32
CA GLY A 43 -0.85 4.04 -7.83
C GLY A 43 -2.03 3.11 -8.02
N VAL A 44 -1.70 1.87 -8.35
CA VAL A 44 -2.65 0.79 -8.55
C VAL A 44 -2.27 -0.39 -7.67
N VAL A 45 -3.29 -1.12 -7.23
CA VAL A 45 -3.11 -2.34 -6.44
C VAL A 45 -3.72 -3.50 -7.22
N HIS A 46 -2.94 -4.56 -7.37
CA HIS A 46 -3.36 -5.82 -7.99
C HIS A 46 -3.31 -6.94 -6.97
N ARG A 47 -4.13 -7.96 -7.17
CA ARG A 47 -3.89 -9.29 -6.58
C ARG A 47 -2.62 -9.85 -7.21
N CYS A 48 -1.81 -10.56 -6.44
CA CYS A 48 -0.73 -11.38 -6.98
C CYS A 48 -0.59 -12.69 -6.21
N THR A 49 0.04 -13.68 -6.83
CA THR A 49 0.21 -15.02 -6.25
C THR A 49 1.68 -15.37 -6.24
N ASP A 50 2.25 -15.75 -5.09
CA ASP A 50 3.60 -16.32 -5.03
C ASP A 50 3.59 -17.69 -5.71
N LEU A 51 4.33 -17.83 -6.81
CA LEU A 51 4.38 -19.08 -7.58
C LEU A 51 5.14 -20.20 -6.85
N GLY A 52 5.83 -19.90 -5.76
CA GLY A 52 6.55 -20.89 -4.95
C GLY A 52 5.61 -21.72 -4.07
N ASP A 53 4.61 -21.09 -3.45
CA ASP A 53 3.71 -21.73 -2.47
C ASP A 53 2.21 -21.53 -2.74
N GLY A 54 1.85 -20.72 -3.73
CA GLY A 54 0.46 -20.42 -4.10
C GLY A 54 -0.22 -19.39 -3.20
N THR A 55 0.51 -18.75 -2.29
CA THR A 55 -0.07 -17.74 -1.37
C THR A 55 -0.46 -16.48 -2.14
N GLU A 56 -1.65 -15.97 -1.86
CA GLU A 56 -2.16 -14.73 -2.46
C GLU A 56 -1.78 -13.49 -1.64
N TYR A 57 -1.41 -12.43 -2.36
CA TYR A 57 -0.98 -11.14 -1.85
C TYR A 57 -1.61 -10.00 -2.63
N ALA A 58 -1.38 -8.78 -2.16
CA ALA A 58 -1.64 -7.56 -2.89
C ALA A 58 -0.29 -6.91 -3.28
N VAL A 59 -0.19 -6.41 -4.51
CA VAL A 59 0.97 -5.63 -4.97
C VAL A 59 0.54 -4.22 -5.36
N LYS A 60 1.16 -3.21 -4.72
CA LYS A 60 0.94 -1.78 -4.98
C LYS A 60 2.07 -1.24 -5.85
N PHE A 61 1.75 -0.70 -7.02
CA PHE A 61 2.69 -0.03 -7.93
C PHE A 61 2.55 1.49 -7.82
N LEU A 62 3.67 2.21 -7.73
CA LEU A 62 3.68 3.68 -7.81
C LEU A 62 3.75 4.12 -9.28
N LEU A 63 2.63 4.65 -9.80
CA LEU A 63 2.57 5.11 -11.20
C LEU A 63 2.90 6.60 -11.37
N ASP A 64 2.74 7.42 -10.32
CA ASP A 64 3.18 8.82 -10.31
C ASP A 64 4.61 8.91 -9.77
N LEU A 65 5.58 9.02 -10.68
CA LEU A 65 7.01 9.00 -10.39
C LEU A 65 7.60 10.38 -10.01
N ARG A 66 6.77 11.40 -9.76
CA ARG A 66 7.27 12.68 -9.24
C ARG A 66 8.08 12.46 -7.95
N ALA A 67 9.19 13.17 -7.79
CA ALA A 67 10.14 12.95 -6.70
C ALA A 67 9.51 12.91 -5.28
N HIS A 68 8.56 13.82 -5.00
CA HIS A 68 7.88 13.84 -3.70
C HIS A 68 6.98 12.62 -3.46
N ARG A 69 6.43 12.01 -4.52
CA ARG A 69 5.61 10.78 -4.45
C ARG A 69 6.49 9.57 -4.25
N ARG A 70 7.62 9.50 -4.95
CA ARG A 70 8.61 8.45 -4.73
C ARG A 70 9.16 8.47 -3.31
N LYS A 71 9.49 9.66 -2.77
CA LYS A 71 9.90 9.82 -1.37
C LYS A 71 8.84 9.33 -0.38
N ARG A 72 7.55 9.58 -0.64
CA ARG A 72 6.44 9.05 0.20
C ARG A 72 6.33 7.53 0.11
N PHE A 73 6.46 6.96 -1.09
CA PHE A 73 6.43 5.52 -1.30
C PHE A 73 7.61 4.81 -0.64
N ASP A 74 8.81 5.38 -0.72
CA ASP A 74 10.00 4.84 -0.05
C ASP A 74 9.84 4.87 1.47
N ARG A 75 9.24 5.93 2.03
CA ARG A 75 8.89 5.99 3.46
C ARG A 75 7.86 4.93 3.85
N GLU A 76 6.81 4.77 3.06
CA GLU A 76 5.79 3.73 3.26
C GLU A 76 6.44 2.34 3.27
N LYS A 77 7.32 2.04 2.30
CA LYS A 77 8.09 0.79 2.26
C LYS A 77 8.93 0.58 3.53
N THR A 78 9.72 1.58 3.92
CA THR A 78 10.57 1.50 5.12
C THR A 78 9.75 1.25 6.39
N LEU A 79 8.62 1.93 6.52
CA LEU A 79 7.74 1.77 7.68
C LEU A 79 7.14 0.36 7.73
N LEU A 80 6.60 -0.10 6.59
CA LEU A 80 6.04 -1.45 6.40
C LEU A 80 7.04 -2.56 6.73
N GLN A 81 8.30 -2.41 6.30
CA GLN A 81 9.36 -3.39 6.58
C GLN A 81 9.68 -3.49 8.07
N GLY A 82 9.56 -2.38 8.81
CA GLY A 82 9.88 -2.36 10.23
C GLY A 82 8.75 -2.88 11.12
N ILE A 83 7.48 -2.63 10.78
CA ILE A 83 6.34 -2.83 11.70
C ILE A 83 5.75 -4.24 11.58
N ARG A 84 5.35 -4.82 12.71
CA ARG A 84 4.67 -6.12 12.79
C ARG A 84 3.63 -6.08 13.90
N HIS A 85 2.36 -6.27 13.55
CA HIS A 85 1.25 -6.38 14.50
C HIS A 85 0.02 -6.95 13.77
N ASP A 86 -0.84 -7.71 14.45
CA ASP A 86 -2.01 -8.37 13.85
C ASP A 86 -3.05 -7.40 13.25
N HIS A 87 -3.03 -6.14 13.71
CA HIS A 87 -3.89 -5.05 13.24
C HIS A 87 -3.17 -4.02 12.36
N LEU A 88 -1.99 -4.36 11.82
CA LEU A 88 -1.25 -3.56 10.84
C LEU A 88 -1.03 -4.41 9.58
N ILE A 89 -1.22 -3.83 8.39
CA ILE A 89 -1.02 -4.59 7.14
C ILE A 89 0.45 -5.05 7.05
N ALA A 90 0.64 -6.34 6.82
CA ALA A 90 1.97 -6.94 6.87
C ALA A 90 2.68 -6.85 5.51
N TYR A 91 3.94 -6.43 5.58
CA TYR A 91 4.89 -6.44 4.47
C TYR A 91 5.32 -7.86 4.10
N GLN A 92 5.41 -8.13 2.79
CA GLN A 92 5.95 -9.37 2.23
C GLN A 92 7.23 -9.13 1.44
N ASP A 93 7.21 -8.24 0.44
CA ASP A 93 8.35 -8.03 -0.48
C ASP A 93 8.28 -6.65 -1.15
N ALA A 94 9.33 -6.25 -1.87
CA ALA A 94 9.35 -5.04 -2.68
C ALA A 94 10.40 -5.13 -3.80
N GLY A 95 10.22 -4.32 -4.83
CA GLY A 95 11.17 -4.23 -5.92
C GLY A 95 10.84 -3.10 -6.87
N SER A 96 11.41 -3.18 -8.07
CA SER A 96 11.07 -2.31 -9.18
C SER A 96 10.93 -3.11 -10.47
N ILE A 97 10.16 -2.57 -11.40
CA ILE A 97 10.01 -3.09 -12.76
C ILE A 97 10.25 -1.97 -13.78
N ASP A 98 10.62 -2.37 -14.98
CA ASP A 98 10.47 -1.51 -16.14
C ASP A 98 9.05 -1.69 -16.70
N GLY A 99 8.35 -0.59 -16.97
CA GLY A 99 7.02 -0.57 -17.56
C GLY A 99 7.02 0.13 -18.91
N GLU A 100 6.07 -0.23 -19.78
CA GLU A 100 5.90 0.45 -21.06
C GLU A 100 4.79 1.50 -20.96
N GLN A 101 5.09 2.75 -21.33
CA GLN A 101 4.06 3.78 -21.48
C GLN A 101 3.52 3.74 -22.89
N ARG A 102 2.30 3.27 -23.12
CA ARG A 102 1.69 3.34 -24.46
C ARG A 102 1.11 4.72 -24.70
N ARG A 103 1.80 5.55 -25.47
CA ARG A 103 1.24 6.75 -26.13
C ARG A 103 1.02 6.46 -27.61
N ALA A 104 0.01 7.08 -28.20
CA ALA A 104 -0.20 7.04 -29.64
C ALA A 104 1.04 7.63 -30.36
N ARG A 105 1.88 6.75 -30.92
CA ARG A 105 3.11 6.95 -31.75
C ARG A 105 4.47 6.65 -31.10
N LEU A 106 4.63 6.72 -29.78
CA LEU A 106 5.89 6.37 -29.09
C LEU A 106 5.57 5.65 -27.79
N SER A 107 6.24 4.52 -27.55
CA SER A 107 6.12 3.78 -26.29
C SER A 107 7.39 3.93 -25.46
N PRO A 108 7.60 5.06 -24.76
CA PRO A 108 8.78 5.23 -23.95
C PRO A 108 8.76 4.22 -22.80
N LEU A 109 9.93 3.60 -22.57
CA LEU A 109 10.16 2.74 -21.42
C LEU A 109 10.23 3.60 -20.16
N ILE A 110 9.38 3.30 -19.17
CA ILE A 110 9.46 3.85 -17.83
C ILE A 110 10.28 2.87 -17.01
N LYS A 111 11.48 3.27 -16.62
CA LYS A 111 12.33 2.45 -15.76
C LYS A 111 11.97 2.64 -14.29
N ASP A 112 12.29 1.62 -13.50
CA ASP A 112 12.29 1.68 -12.03
C ASP A 112 10.94 2.06 -11.39
N ILE A 113 9.83 1.56 -11.92
CA ILE A 113 8.51 1.66 -11.28
C ILE A 113 8.54 0.82 -9.99
N PRO A 114 8.50 1.43 -8.80
CA PRO A 114 8.63 0.68 -7.57
C PRO A 114 7.30 0.02 -7.19
N TYR A 115 7.40 -1.15 -6.55
CA TYR A 115 6.25 -1.88 -6.03
C TYR A 115 6.50 -2.40 -4.60
N ILE A 116 5.41 -2.62 -3.87
CA ILE A 116 5.39 -3.26 -2.55
C ILE A 116 4.38 -4.39 -2.58
N VAL A 117 4.79 -5.59 -2.15
CA VAL A 117 3.94 -6.75 -1.92
C VAL A 117 3.56 -6.79 -0.44
N MET A 118 2.27 -6.92 -0.16
CA MET A 118 1.69 -6.95 1.18
C MET A 118 0.58 -8.01 1.24
N MET A 119 0.14 -8.35 2.45
CA MET A 119 -0.96 -9.29 2.62
C MET A 119 -2.22 -8.85 1.86
N LEU A 120 -2.95 -9.83 1.30
CA LEU A 120 -4.20 -9.56 0.61
C LEU A 120 -5.36 -9.39 1.60
N ALA A 121 -6.15 -8.32 1.45
CA ALA A 121 -7.36 -8.11 2.21
C ALA A 121 -8.63 -8.39 1.39
N ASN A 122 -9.75 -8.67 2.08
CA ASN A 122 -11.04 -8.93 1.45
C ASN A 122 -11.64 -7.64 0.85
N GLU A 123 -11.69 -6.57 1.64
CA GLU A 123 -12.26 -5.29 1.26
C GLU A 123 -11.89 -4.16 2.24
N PRO A 124 -12.04 -2.88 1.89
CA PRO A 124 -11.95 -1.79 2.86
C PRO A 124 -13.15 -1.77 3.81
N LEU A 125 -12.94 -1.31 5.03
CA LEU A 125 -13.99 -1.16 6.05
C LEU A 125 -15.11 -0.22 5.58
N SER A 126 -14.79 0.78 4.75
CA SER A 126 -15.78 1.66 4.11
C SER A 126 -16.82 0.90 3.28
N SER A 127 -16.47 -0.23 2.68
CA SER A 127 -17.41 -1.11 1.96
C SER A 127 -18.27 -1.91 2.95
N LEU A 128 -17.66 -2.49 3.98
CA LEU A 128 -18.37 -3.28 4.99
C LEU A 128 -19.47 -2.47 5.68
N VAL A 129 -19.15 -1.27 6.17
CA VAL A 129 -20.09 -0.41 6.92
C VAL A 129 -21.22 0.14 6.06
N LYS A 130 -21.05 0.19 4.72
CA LYS A 130 -22.12 0.58 3.79
C LYS A 130 -23.14 -0.54 3.57
N ARG A 131 -22.73 -1.81 3.68
CA ARG A 131 -23.60 -2.96 3.46
C ARG A 131 -24.48 -3.25 4.68
N ALA A 132 -23.90 -3.18 5.87
CA ALA A 132 -24.62 -3.46 7.11
C ALA A 132 -23.98 -2.75 8.32
N PRO A 133 -24.78 -2.43 9.35
CA PRO A 133 -24.24 -2.01 10.64
C PRO A 133 -23.32 -3.10 11.22
N VAL A 134 -22.20 -2.67 11.79
CA VAL A 134 -21.30 -3.58 12.53
C VAL A 134 -21.81 -3.73 13.96
N PRO A 135 -22.03 -4.96 14.47
CA PRO A 135 -22.39 -5.18 15.87
C PRO A 135 -21.37 -4.56 16.83
N ASN A 136 -21.85 -3.95 17.92
CA ASN A 136 -21.00 -3.24 18.89
C ASN A 136 -19.88 -4.12 19.46
N GLU A 137 -20.15 -5.39 19.72
CA GLU A 137 -19.15 -6.32 20.26
C GLU A 137 -17.98 -6.53 19.29
N ILE A 138 -18.29 -6.71 18.00
CA ILE A 138 -17.28 -6.81 16.93
C ILE A 138 -16.52 -5.49 16.80
N PHE A 139 -17.25 -4.36 16.76
CA PHE A 139 -16.63 -3.05 16.63
C PHE A 139 -15.65 -2.77 17.78
N LEU A 140 -16.05 -3.01 19.03
CA LEU A 140 -15.21 -2.75 20.21
C LEU A 140 -13.96 -3.64 20.22
N ALA A 141 -14.10 -4.92 19.88
CA ALA A 141 -12.95 -5.83 19.78
C ALA A 141 -11.96 -5.35 18.71
N GLN A 142 -12.45 -5.00 17.53
CA GLN A 142 -11.61 -4.55 16.42
C GLN A 142 -10.99 -3.18 16.68
N PHE A 143 -11.75 -2.25 17.26
CA PHE A 143 -11.27 -0.92 17.61
C PHE A 143 -10.15 -1.00 18.65
N ARG A 144 -10.29 -1.87 19.66
CA ARG A 144 -9.22 -2.13 20.62
C ARG A 144 -7.97 -2.69 19.94
N GLY A 145 -8.13 -3.65 19.04
CA GLY A 145 -7.04 -4.21 18.26
C GLY A 145 -6.31 -3.18 17.40
N LEU A 146 -7.08 -2.35 16.68
CA LEU A 146 -6.57 -1.22 15.91
C LEU A 146 -5.85 -0.19 16.79
N ALA A 147 -6.36 0.11 17.99
CA ALA A 147 -5.71 1.00 18.93
C ALA A 147 -4.35 0.46 19.41
N HIS A 148 -4.25 -0.85 19.66
CA HIS A 148 -2.98 -1.49 19.98
C HIS A 148 -2.01 -1.43 18.80
N GLY A 149 -2.49 -1.72 17.58
CA GLY A 149 -1.68 -1.62 16.35
C GLY A 149 -1.21 -0.19 16.09
N LEU A 150 -2.06 0.79 16.33
CA LEU A 150 -1.71 2.20 16.24
C LEU A 150 -0.66 2.58 17.29
N GLY A 151 -0.76 2.03 18.50
CA GLY A 151 0.28 2.17 19.53
C GLY A 151 1.65 1.66 19.06
N GLU A 152 1.70 0.52 18.37
CA GLU A 152 2.95 0.01 17.78
C GLU A 152 3.45 0.92 16.65
N LEU A 153 2.57 1.38 15.77
CA LEU A 153 2.92 2.36 14.72
C LEU A 153 3.50 3.65 15.33
N HIS A 154 2.89 4.16 16.40
CA HIS A 154 3.27 5.38 17.11
C HIS A 154 4.63 5.30 17.81
N ARG A 155 5.30 4.15 17.82
CA ARG A 155 6.72 4.09 18.19
C ARG A 155 7.63 4.70 17.12
N ARG A 156 7.13 4.87 15.90
CA ARG A 156 7.93 5.24 14.73
C ARG A 156 7.31 6.31 13.84
N ALA A 157 5.99 6.40 13.78
CA ALA A 157 5.32 7.36 12.92
C ALA A 157 3.90 7.71 13.39
N VAL A 158 3.38 8.84 12.92
CA VAL A 158 1.95 9.19 12.96
C VAL A 158 1.31 8.86 11.61
N HIS A 159 0.15 8.20 11.60
CA HIS A 159 -0.50 7.78 10.35
C HIS A 159 -1.01 8.93 9.47
N ARG A 160 -1.63 9.95 10.10
CA ARG A 160 -2.22 11.16 9.48
C ARG A 160 -3.35 10.98 8.45
N ASP A 161 -3.82 9.76 8.21
CA ASP A 161 -4.93 9.49 7.25
C ASP A 161 -5.76 8.28 7.70
N ILE A 162 -6.15 8.25 8.98
CA ILE A 162 -6.99 7.17 9.51
C ILE A 162 -8.44 7.44 9.10
N LYS A 163 -8.97 6.59 8.25
CA LYS A 163 -10.36 6.60 7.77
C LYS A 163 -10.79 5.18 7.39
N PRO A 164 -12.11 4.89 7.27
CA PRO A 164 -12.58 3.55 6.90
C PRO A 164 -12.02 3.00 5.58
N ASP A 165 -11.63 3.85 4.63
CA ASP A 165 -11.00 3.40 3.38
C ASP A 165 -9.57 2.86 3.57
N ASN A 166 -8.88 3.28 4.63
CA ASN A 166 -7.51 2.87 4.96
C ASN A 166 -7.47 1.79 6.06
N ILE A 167 -8.63 1.31 6.49
CA ILE A 167 -8.76 0.14 7.37
C ILE A 167 -9.27 -1.01 6.50
N LEU A 168 -8.53 -2.10 6.41
CA LEU A 168 -8.88 -3.25 5.58
C LEU A 168 -9.44 -4.39 6.44
N VAL A 169 -10.39 -5.12 5.88
CA VAL A 169 -10.98 -6.32 6.49
C VAL A 169 -10.23 -7.53 5.96
N MET A 170 -9.67 -8.32 6.88
CA MET A 170 -8.92 -9.55 6.61
C MET A 170 -9.50 -10.69 7.45
N GLY A 171 -10.40 -11.47 6.85
CA GLY A 171 -11.20 -12.46 7.57
C GLY A 171 -12.03 -11.79 8.66
N ASP A 172 -11.75 -12.15 9.91
CA ASP A 172 -12.39 -11.61 11.11
C ASP A 172 -11.62 -10.45 11.74
N ARG A 173 -10.52 -9.96 11.13
CA ARG A 173 -9.67 -8.89 11.67
C ARG A 173 -9.73 -7.61 10.84
N TRP A 174 -9.59 -6.47 11.50
CA TRP A 174 -9.40 -5.17 10.84
C TRP A 174 -7.96 -4.74 10.97
N VAL A 175 -7.34 -4.34 9.86
CA VAL A 175 -5.93 -3.93 9.81
C VAL A 175 -5.79 -2.51 9.26
N LEU A 176 -4.89 -1.73 9.84
CA LEU A 176 -4.56 -0.41 9.33
C LEU A 176 -3.62 -0.53 8.10
N SER A 177 -3.81 0.32 7.10
CA SER A 177 -3.08 0.31 5.83
C SER A 177 -2.90 1.72 5.25
N ASP A 178 -2.18 1.81 4.13
CA ASP A 178 -1.84 3.05 3.41
C ASP A 178 -1.04 4.06 4.24
N TYR A 179 0.26 3.79 4.35
CA TYR A 179 1.19 4.63 5.10
C TYR A 179 1.81 5.76 4.27
N GLY A 180 1.30 6.03 3.07
CA GLY A 180 1.87 7.03 2.16
C GLY A 180 1.86 8.47 2.68
N LEU A 181 1.05 8.74 3.72
CA LEU A 181 0.99 10.02 4.42
C LEU A 181 1.59 9.98 5.82
N CYS A 182 2.22 8.87 6.24
CA CYS A 182 2.84 8.78 7.55
C CYS A 182 3.94 9.84 7.74
N ASP A 183 4.01 10.36 8.95
CA ASP A 183 5.09 11.22 9.40
C ASP A 183 5.97 10.46 10.37
N MET A 184 7.18 10.10 9.94
CA MET A 184 8.09 9.33 10.76
C MET A 184 8.71 10.26 11.81
N PHE A 185 8.78 9.79 13.04
CA PHE A 185 9.57 10.42 14.06
C PHE A 185 11.04 10.22 13.67
N ASP A 186 11.67 11.21 13.03
CA ASP A 186 13.10 11.20 12.71
C ASP A 186 13.89 10.69 13.94
N LEU A 187 14.77 9.69 13.79
CA LEU A 187 15.77 9.35 14.81
C LEU A 187 16.93 10.38 14.65
N PRO A 188 17.50 10.98 15.72
CA PRO A 188 17.54 10.60 17.14
C PRO A 188 16.78 11.52 18.12
N ALA A 189 16.68 11.07 19.38
CA ALA A 189 15.90 11.67 20.47
C ALA A 189 16.42 13.01 21.03
N GLU A 190 17.63 13.44 20.67
CA GLU A 190 18.32 14.58 21.28
C GLU A 190 17.75 15.95 20.86
N GLU A 191 17.05 16.04 19.74
CA GLU A 191 16.42 17.29 19.27
C GLU A 191 14.95 17.42 19.69
N ARG A 192 14.40 16.45 20.42
CA ARG A 192 12.99 16.43 20.85
C ARG A 192 12.74 17.05 22.23
N MET A 193 13.77 17.49 22.94
CA MET A 193 13.59 18.26 24.16
C MET A 193 13.25 19.71 23.79
N THR A 194 11.97 20.03 23.75
CA THR A 194 11.54 21.42 24.01
C THR A 194 11.89 21.74 25.48
N PRO A 195 12.47 22.91 25.80
CA PRO A 195 12.79 23.28 27.17
C PRO A 195 11.54 23.17 28.04
N ASP A 196 11.72 22.63 29.25
CA ASP A 196 10.69 22.64 30.30
C ASP A 196 10.12 24.06 30.40
N TRP A 197 8.80 24.17 30.28
CA TRP A 197 8.09 25.42 30.50
C TRP A 197 8.13 25.71 32.01
N GLU A 198 8.87 26.75 32.41
CA GLU A 198 8.65 27.45 33.68
C GLU A 198 7.52 28.48 33.51
#